data_AF-A0A7V2SZ08-F1
#
_entry.id   AF-A0A7V2SZ08-F1
#
_cell.length_a   1.000
_cell.length_b   1.000
_cell.length_c   1.000
_cell.angle_alpha   90.00
_cell.angle_beta   90.00
_cell.angle_gamma   90.00
#
_symmetry.space_group_name_H-M   'P 1'
#
loop_
_entity.id
_entity.type
_entity.pdbx_description
1 polymer ?
#
loop_
_entity_poly.entity_id
_entity_poly.type
_entity_poly.pdbx_seq_one_letter_code
_entity_poly.pdbx_strand_id
1 'polypeptide(L)'
;MKNFDARSIHPKAQETLRVTAVRTVIEEGKTHQEVADLFGVARGTVIKWVSMYKKGGYEALKAKKQGRPKGGKLKGWQAYAIARIVVEKNPEHLKFPWALWTRELVGDLIYQKYGIRLSVWTVGRYLKRWRFTPQKPL
;
A
#
# COMPACT_ATOMS: atom_id res chain seq x y z
N MET A 1 22.58 -25.63 -4.68
CA MET A 1 22.74 -24.33 -5.37
C MET A 1 22.18 -23.22 -4.50
N LYS A 2 22.81 -22.03 -4.52
CA LYS A 2 22.34 -20.86 -3.77
C LYS A 2 21.18 -20.24 -4.56
N ASN A 3 19.96 -20.33 -4.02
CA ASN A 3 18.78 -19.80 -4.71
C ASN A 3 18.84 -18.26 -4.80
N PHE A 4 18.64 -17.73 -5.99
CA PHE A 4 18.52 -16.30 -6.24
C PHE A 4 17.19 -15.78 -5.68
N ASP A 5 17.24 -14.76 -4.80
CA ASP A 5 16.02 -14.13 -4.30
C ASP A 5 15.45 -13.15 -5.35
N ALA A 6 14.66 -13.69 -6.26
CA ALA A 6 13.94 -12.95 -7.30
C ALA A 6 12.99 -11.87 -6.75
N ARG A 7 12.77 -11.76 -5.42
CA ARG A 7 11.95 -10.69 -4.83
C ARG A 7 12.71 -9.38 -4.65
N SER A 8 14.04 -9.45 -4.64
CA SER A 8 14.93 -8.29 -4.44
C SER A 8 15.15 -7.43 -5.68
N ILE A 9 14.87 -7.97 -6.87
CA ILE A 9 15.04 -7.23 -8.13
C ILE A 9 13.90 -6.25 -8.40
N HIS A 10 14.17 -5.24 -9.23
CA HIS A 10 13.21 -4.24 -9.66
C HIS A 10 11.92 -4.88 -10.24
N PRO A 11 10.71 -4.35 -9.94
CA PRO A 11 9.44 -4.99 -10.31
C PRO A 11 9.35 -5.40 -11.79
N LYS A 12 9.86 -4.56 -12.70
CA LYS A 12 9.86 -4.86 -14.13
C LYS A 12 10.76 -6.05 -14.49
N ALA A 13 11.91 -6.18 -13.83
CA ALA A 13 12.78 -7.34 -14.01
C ALA A 13 12.13 -8.63 -13.48
N GLN A 14 11.36 -8.55 -12.39
CA GLN A 14 10.58 -9.70 -11.89
C GLN A 14 9.52 -10.17 -12.89
N GLU A 15 8.85 -9.22 -13.56
CA GLU A 15 7.88 -9.53 -14.61
C GLU A 15 8.55 -10.22 -15.80
N THR A 16 9.63 -9.65 -16.32
CA THR A 16 10.38 -10.27 -17.42
C THR A 16 10.82 -11.68 -17.05
N LEU A 17 11.37 -11.88 -15.84
CA LEU A 17 11.78 -13.20 -15.35
C LEU A 17 10.62 -14.20 -15.34
N ARG A 18 9.45 -13.80 -14.81
CA ARG A 18 8.25 -14.65 -14.79
C ARG A 18 7.79 -15.03 -16.19
N VAL A 19 7.73 -14.04 -17.09
CA VAL A 19 7.27 -14.24 -18.47
C VAL A 19 8.21 -15.19 -19.20
N THR A 20 9.52 -14.96 -19.12
CA THR A 20 10.50 -15.84 -19.77
C THR A 20 10.45 -17.25 -19.20
N ALA A 21 10.39 -17.41 -17.87
CA ALA A 21 10.30 -18.74 -17.25
C ALA A 21 9.03 -19.49 -17.67
N VAL A 22 7.87 -18.82 -17.72
CA VAL A 22 6.62 -19.43 -18.18
C VAL A 22 6.69 -19.79 -19.66
N ARG A 23 7.24 -18.90 -20.49
CA ARG A 23 7.42 -19.13 -21.92
C ARG A 23 8.30 -20.37 -22.17
N THR A 24 9.42 -20.49 -21.48
CA THR A 24 10.32 -21.64 -21.58
C THR A 24 9.65 -22.95 -21.15
N VAL A 25 8.73 -22.93 -20.16
CA VAL A 25 7.96 -24.14 -19.81
C VAL A 25 6.95 -24.50 -20.92
N ILE A 26 6.28 -23.51 -21.51
CA ILE A 26 5.14 -23.75 -22.42
C ILE A 26 5.57 -23.98 -23.87
N GLU A 27 6.48 -23.15 -24.37
CA GLU A 27 6.91 -23.16 -25.77
C GLU A 27 8.08 -24.11 -26.01
N GLU A 28 9.05 -24.16 -25.08
CA GLU A 28 10.22 -25.05 -25.20
C GLU A 28 9.98 -26.42 -24.54
N GLY A 29 8.85 -26.62 -23.84
CA GLY A 29 8.49 -27.88 -23.20
C GLY A 29 9.39 -28.30 -22.03
N LYS A 30 10.23 -27.39 -21.51
CA LYS A 30 11.14 -27.71 -20.40
C LYS A 30 10.38 -27.98 -19.11
N THR A 31 10.93 -28.87 -18.31
CA THR A 31 10.39 -29.18 -16.99
C THR A 31 10.55 -27.99 -16.04
N HIS A 32 9.68 -27.91 -15.05
CA HIS A 32 9.77 -26.89 -14.00
C HIS A 32 11.11 -26.91 -13.24
N GLN A 33 11.79 -28.07 -13.19
CA GLN A 33 13.08 -28.23 -12.52
C GLN A 33 14.20 -27.63 -13.37
N GLU A 34 14.25 -27.94 -14.67
CA GLU A 34 15.26 -27.36 -15.58
C GLU A 34 15.15 -25.83 -15.64
N VAL A 35 13.93 -25.30 -15.68
CA VAL A 35 13.68 -23.85 -15.65
C VAL A 35 14.10 -23.24 -14.32
N ALA A 36 13.87 -23.94 -13.21
CA ALA A 36 14.32 -23.49 -11.89
C ALA A 36 15.85 -23.38 -11.83
N ASP A 37 16.55 -24.38 -12.33
CA ASP A 37 18.01 -24.43 -12.36
C ASP A 37 18.59 -23.37 -13.33
N LEU A 38 17.96 -23.18 -14.50
CA LEU A 38 18.35 -22.18 -15.50
C LEU A 38 18.26 -20.74 -14.97
N PHE A 39 17.17 -20.42 -14.24
CA PHE A 39 16.93 -19.08 -13.71
C PHE A 39 17.39 -18.89 -12.26
N GLY A 40 17.97 -19.93 -11.65
CA GLY A 40 18.45 -19.91 -10.26
C GLY A 40 17.34 -19.71 -9.22
N VAL A 41 16.08 -20.04 -9.54
CA VAL A 41 14.93 -19.87 -8.65
C VAL A 41 14.45 -21.22 -8.10
N ALA A 42 13.68 -21.21 -7.01
CA ALA A 42 13.10 -22.46 -6.51
C ALA A 42 12.07 -23.05 -7.49
N ARG A 43 12.05 -24.38 -7.66
CA ARG A 43 11.04 -25.11 -8.46
C ARG A 43 9.60 -24.71 -8.15
N GLY A 44 9.26 -24.57 -6.87
CA GLY A 44 7.93 -24.13 -6.44
C GLY A 44 7.53 -22.74 -6.94
N THR A 45 8.50 -21.85 -7.16
CA THR A 45 8.30 -20.52 -7.72
C THR A 45 7.88 -20.61 -9.18
N VAL A 46 8.54 -21.46 -9.98
CA VAL A 46 8.19 -21.69 -11.39
C VAL A 46 6.79 -22.29 -11.51
N ILE A 47 6.47 -23.30 -10.69
CA ILE A 47 5.12 -23.91 -10.63
C ILE A 47 4.06 -22.84 -10.36
N LYS A 48 4.33 -21.95 -9.40
CA LYS A 48 3.42 -20.86 -9.07
C LYS A 48 3.22 -19.91 -10.24
N TRP A 49 4.28 -19.56 -10.98
CA TRP A 49 4.17 -18.68 -12.15
C TRP A 49 3.36 -19.33 -13.29
N VAL A 50 3.60 -20.61 -13.58
CA VAL A 50 2.82 -21.37 -14.56
C VAL A 50 1.35 -21.47 -14.14
N SER A 51 1.07 -21.68 -12.85
CA SER A 51 -0.31 -21.68 -12.33
C SER A 51 -0.99 -20.31 -12.47
N MET A 52 -0.27 -19.21 -12.21
CA MET A 52 -0.78 -17.84 -12.44
C MET A 52 -1.10 -17.61 -13.91
N TYR A 53 -0.21 -18.04 -14.81
CA TYR A 53 -0.43 -17.96 -16.24
C TYR A 53 -1.66 -18.75 -16.70
N LYS A 54 -1.83 -20.00 -16.25
CA LYS A 54 -3.01 -20.81 -16.59
C LYS A 54 -4.34 -20.17 -16.17
N LYS A 55 -4.34 -19.34 -15.12
CA LYS A 55 -5.54 -18.67 -14.59
C LYS A 55 -5.85 -17.33 -15.26
N GLY A 56 -4.85 -16.61 -15.76
CA GLY A 56 -5.04 -15.22 -16.22
C GLY A 56 -4.06 -14.75 -17.29
N GLY A 57 -3.42 -15.69 -18.00
CA GLY A 57 -2.45 -15.42 -19.05
C GLY A 57 -1.25 -14.60 -18.60
N TYR A 58 -0.64 -13.89 -19.56
CA TYR A 58 0.52 -13.03 -19.31
C TYR A 58 0.17 -11.80 -18.44
N GLU A 59 -1.07 -11.34 -18.46
CA GLU A 59 -1.54 -10.25 -17.59
C GLU A 59 -1.37 -10.58 -16.10
N ALA A 60 -1.57 -11.85 -15.72
CA ALA A 60 -1.38 -12.31 -14.34
C ALA A 60 0.10 -12.29 -13.89
N LEU A 61 1.06 -12.20 -14.81
CA LEU A 61 2.49 -12.18 -14.52
C LEU A 61 3.05 -10.76 -14.36
N LYS A 62 2.28 -9.73 -14.75
CA LYS A 62 2.71 -8.33 -14.69
C LYS A 62 3.17 -7.90 -13.31
N ALA A 63 4.14 -7.00 -13.28
CA ALA A 63 4.64 -6.38 -12.06
C ALA A 63 3.50 -5.62 -11.37
N LYS A 64 3.31 -5.92 -10.08
CA LYS A 64 2.43 -5.12 -9.22
C LYS A 64 3.25 -4.08 -8.49
N LYS A 65 2.61 -2.95 -8.17
CA LYS A 65 3.23 -1.90 -7.36
C LYS A 65 3.73 -2.49 -6.04
N GLN A 66 5.03 -2.42 -5.83
CA GLN A 66 5.67 -2.86 -4.59
C GLN A 66 5.46 -1.84 -3.48
N GLY A 67 5.47 -2.31 -2.23
CA GLY A 67 5.37 -1.50 -1.02
C GLY A 67 3.94 -1.21 -0.57
N ARG A 68 3.84 -0.48 0.56
CA ARG A 68 2.55 -0.12 1.16
C ARG A 68 1.73 0.73 0.19
N PRO A 69 0.41 0.47 0.03
CA PRO A 69 -0.45 1.33 -0.77
C PRO A 69 -0.27 2.80 -0.39
N LYS A 70 -0.08 3.65 -1.41
CA LYS A 70 0.01 5.10 -1.18
C LYS A 70 -1.38 5.61 -0.79
N GLY A 71 -1.45 6.36 0.31
CA GLY A 71 -2.70 6.94 0.80
C GLY A 71 -3.01 6.57 2.25
N GLY A 72 -4.22 6.91 2.69
CA GLY A 72 -4.80 6.43 3.93
C GLY A 72 -6.29 6.18 3.73
N LYS A 73 -7.04 5.94 4.81
CA LYS A 73 -8.48 5.61 4.71
C LYS A 73 -9.35 6.75 4.18
N LEU A 74 -8.92 8.00 4.32
CA LEU A 74 -9.57 9.17 3.72
C LEU A 74 -9.15 9.37 2.27
N LYS A 75 -10.15 9.60 1.41
CA LYS A 75 -9.94 10.15 0.05
C LYS A 75 -9.33 11.55 0.14
N GLY A 76 -8.65 11.99 -0.92
CA GLY A 76 -7.97 13.29 -0.95
C GLY A 76 -8.91 14.47 -0.61
N TRP A 77 -10.11 14.47 -1.19
CA TRP A 77 -11.12 15.51 -0.93
C TRP A 77 -11.69 15.45 0.50
N GLN A 78 -11.84 14.25 1.09
CA GLN A 78 -12.26 14.10 2.48
C GLN A 78 -11.21 14.67 3.43
N ALA A 79 -9.94 14.35 3.18
CA ALA A 79 -8.81 14.88 3.93
C ALA A 79 -8.74 16.41 3.84
N TYR A 80 -8.91 16.97 2.64
CA TYR A 80 -8.94 18.42 2.42
C TYR A 80 -10.09 19.10 3.20
N ALA A 81 -11.30 18.55 3.11
CA ALA A 81 -12.46 19.13 3.79
C ALA A 81 -12.34 19.09 5.32
N ILE A 82 -11.74 18.04 5.88
CA ILE A 82 -11.45 17.97 7.32
C ILE A 82 -10.38 18.98 7.70
N ALA A 83 -9.29 19.06 6.93
CA ALA A 83 -8.24 20.04 7.17
C ALA A 83 -8.78 21.47 7.13
N ARG A 84 -9.67 21.82 6.17
CA ARG A 84 -10.35 23.12 6.12
C ARG A 84 -11.16 23.40 7.38
N ILE A 85 -11.97 22.46 7.83
CA ILE A 85 -12.74 22.61 9.08
C ILE A 85 -11.81 22.85 10.27
N VAL A 86 -10.69 22.13 10.34
CA VAL A 86 -9.70 22.28 11.41
C VAL A 86 -9.01 23.65 11.38
N VAL A 87 -8.80 24.27 10.21
CA VAL A 87 -8.25 25.64 10.08
C VAL A 87 -9.30 26.71 10.34
N GLU A 88 -10.48 26.57 9.76
CA GLU A 88 -11.50 27.64 9.70
C GLU A 88 -12.35 27.71 10.96
N LYS A 89 -12.57 26.57 11.62
CA LYS A 89 -13.43 26.51 12.80
C LYS A 89 -12.58 26.42 14.05
N ASN A 90 -12.69 27.45 14.89
CA ASN A 90 -12.18 27.41 16.24
C ASN A 90 -13.05 26.43 17.05
N PRO A 91 -12.48 25.48 17.83
CA PRO A 91 -13.26 24.53 18.62
C PRO A 91 -14.06 25.15 19.80
N GLU A 92 -14.15 26.48 19.87
CA GLU A 92 -14.79 27.27 20.94
C GLU A 92 -16.28 26.96 21.13
N HIS A 93 -16.96 26.36 20.15
CA HIS A 93 -18.33 25.88 20.31
C HIS A 93 -18.47 24.62 21.21
N LEU A 94 -17.36 24.05 21.72
CA LEU A 94 -17.32 22.88 22.60
C LEU A 94 -17.09 23.19 24.10
N LYS A 95 -17.32 24.43 24.56
CA LYS A 95 -17.24 24.85 25.99
C LYS A 95 -15.86 24.77 26.65
N PHE A 96 -14.77 24.98 25.90
CA PHE A 96 -13.43 25.15 26.49
C PHE A 96 -12.77 26.41 25.93
N PRO A 97 -12.41 27.41 26.78
CA PRO A 97 -11.90 28.71 26.35
C PRO A 97 -10.49 28.68 25.71
N TRP A 98 -9.90 27.49 25.50
CA TRP A 98 -8.56 27.27 24.94
C TRP A 98 -8.50 26.07 23.98
N ALA A 99 -9.64 25.65 23.42
CA ALA A 99 -9.78 24.35 22.79
C ALA A 99 -8.93 24.20 21.51
N LEU A 100 -7.79 23.54 21.61
CA LEU A 100 -7.00 23.08 20.47
C LEU A 100 -7.67 21.84 19.86
N TRP A 101 -7.67 21.73 18.53
CA TRP A 101 -8.06 20.48 17.85
C TRP A 101 -7.15 19.32 18.31
N THR A 102 -7.67 18.48 19.21
CA THR A 102 -6.97 17.27 19.64
C THR A 102 -7.10 16.18 18.58
N ARG A 103 -6.25 15.16 18.65
CA ARG A 103 -6.30 14.03 17.69
C ARG A 103 -7.59 13.24 17.84
N GLU A 104 -8.15 13.21 19.04
CA GLU A 104 -9.41 12.58 19.41
C GLU A 104 -10.57 13.33 18.74
N LEU A 105 -10.65 14.66 18.93
CA LEU A 105 -11.70 15.50 18.33
C LEU A 105 -11.69 15.45 16.81
N VAL A 106 -10.51 15.44 16.18
CA VAL A 106 -10.40 15.28 14.73
C VAL A 106 -10.83 13.88 14.29
N GLY A 107 -10.56 12.84 15.09
CA GLY A 107 -11.05 11.50 14.85
C GLY A 107 -12.59 11.42 14.88
N ASP A 108 -13.20 12.06 15.87
CA ASP A 108 -14.66 12.13 16.01
C ASP A 108 -15.31 12.91 14.87
N LEU A 109 -14.72 14.05 14.47
CA LEU A 109 -15.17 14.82 13.31
C LEU A 109 -15.16 13.98 12.03
N ILE A 110 -14.10 13.20 11.81
CA ILE A 110 -13.98 12.31 10.64
C ILE A 110 -15.06 11.23 10.69
N TYR A 111 -15.33 10.66 11.85
CA TYR A 111 -16.38 9.65 12.02
C TYR A 111 -17.77 10.24 11.78
N GLN A 112 -18.07 11.40 12.34
CA GLN A 112 -19.37 12.07 12.15
C GLN A 112 -19.63 12.41 10.68
N LYS A 113 -18.61 12.91 9.95
CA LYS A 113 -18.79 13.37 8.58
C LYS A 113 -18.79 12.25 7.54
N TYR A 114 -18.05 11.17 7.78
CA TYR A 114 -17.80 10.14 6.76
C TYR A 114 -18.02 8.70 7.24
N GLY A 115 -18.36 8.47 8.51
CA GLY A 115 -18.52 7.12 9.10
C GLY A 115 -17.20 6.34 9.24
N ILE A 116 -16.05 6.99 9.03
CA ILE A 116 -14.74 6.33 9.00
C ILE A 116 -14.08 6.42 10.38
N ARG A 117 -13.95 5.28 11.07
CA ARG A 117 -13.18 5.22 12.33
C ARG A 117 -11.68 5.12 12.06
N LEU A 118 -10.93 6.06 12.63
CA LEU A 118 -9.47 6.10 12.60
C LEU A 118 -8.91 6.00 14.00
N SER A 119 -7.79 5.30 14.17
CA SER A 119 -7.04 5.36 15.43
C SER A 119 -6.43 6.74 15.63
N VAL A 120 -6.27 7.15 16.90
CA VAL A 120 -5.62 8.42 17.28
C VAL A 120 -4.26 8.60 16.59
N TRP A 121 -3.48 7.51 16.43
CA TRP A 121 -2.21 7.51 15.69
C TRP A 121 -2.37 7.77 14.18
N THR A 122 -3.43 7.27 13.58
CA THR A 122 -3.73 7.52 12.16
C THR A 122 -4.15 8.96 11.96
N VAL A 123 -4.96 9.51 12.86
CA VAL A 123 -5.32 10.93 12.87
C VAL A 123 -4.07 11.81 13.05
N GLY A 124 -3.19 11.47 14.00
CA GLY A 124 -1.91 12.18 14.17
C GLY A 124 -1.03 12.16 12.91
N ARG A 125 -0.99 11.05 12.15
CA ARG A 125 -0.30 10.99 10.86
C ARG A 125 -0.95 11.86 9.78
N TYR A 126 -2.29 11.98 9.78
CA TYR A 126 -3.00 12.90 8.90
C TYR A 126 -2.67 14.36 9.23
N LEU A 127 -2.77 14.74 10.50
CA LEU A 127 -2.44 16.08 10.98
C LEU A 127 -0.99 16.46 10.63
N LYS A 128 -0.02 15.58 10.90
CA LYS A 128 1.37 15.78 10.50
C LYS A 128 1.53 15.98 8.99
N ARG A 129 0.81 15.19 8.18
CA ARG A 129 0.84 15.31 6.71
C ARG A 129 0.25 16.64 6.22
N TRP A 130 -0.77 17.14 6.91
CA TRP A 130 -1.37 18.45 6.66
C TRP A 130 -0.58 19.62 7.27
N ARG A 131 0.60 19.35 7.83
CA ARG A 131 1.48 20.32 8.51
C ARG A 131 0.88 20.95 9.77
N PHE A 132 -0.10 20.29 10.40
CA PHE A 132 -0.49 20.62 11.78
C PHE A 132 0.52 20.01 12.75
N THR A 133 1.17 20.87 13.53
CA THR A 133 2.12 20.48 14.57
C THR A 133 1.39 20.37 15.91
N PRO A 134 1.67 19.36 16.76
CA PRO A 134 1.10 19.30 18.10
C PRO A 134 1.48 20.56 18.88
N GLN A 135 0.49 21.37 19.27
CA GLN A 135 0.72 22.43 20.23
C GLN A 135 0.62 21.83 21.63
N LYS A 136 1.67 21.98 22.44
CA LYS A 136 1.58 21.67 23.87
C LYS A 136 0.77 22.81 24.51
N PRO A 137 -0.33 22.53 25.23
CA PRO A 137 -0.93 23.55 26.07
C PRO A 137 0.11 23.99 27.12
N LEU A 138 0.13 25.29 27.42
CA LEU A 138 0.92 25.88 28.50
C LEU A 138 0.41 25.41 29.86
#